data_AF-A0A0G3BRD0-F1
#
_entry.id   AF-A0A0G3BRD0-F1
#
_cell.length_a   1.000
_cell.length_b   1.000
_cell.length_c   1.000
_cell.angle_alpha   90.00
_cell.angle_beta   90.00
_cell.angle_gamma   90.00
#
_symmetry.space_group_name_H-M   'P 1'
#
loop_
_entity.id
_entity.type
_entity.pdbx_description
1 polymer ?
#
loop_
_entity_poly.entity_id
_entity_poly.type
_entity_poly.pdbx_seq_one_letter_code
_entity_poly.pdbx_strand_id
1 'polypeptide(L)'
;MVGKKLGGKVQMNVEANIFRNACPIRMSYVLNKTGHPISSNMGYAAVSGSDKRFYLYRVKDMLDYLNRTFGKPDKTAQSPKLQDFAGMKGILLVKGHGWGDASGHVTLWDGTKCSDTCHLMYDPENGVFVPETAYLWVLQ
;
A
#
# COMPACT_ATOMS: atom_id res chain seq x y z
N MET A 1 -4.90 12.47 -11.33
CA MET A 1 -4.75 10.99 -11.38
C MET A 1 -3.29 10.61 -11.21
N VAL A 2 -3.01 9.51 -10.50
CA VAL A 2 -1.64 9.04 -10.17
C VAL A 2 -0.77 8.86 -11.42
N GLY A 3 -1.31 8.29 -12.50
CA GLY A 3 -0.60 8.11 -13.77
C GLY A 3 0.01 9.41 -14.31
N LYS A 4 -0.80 10.45 -14.53
CA LYS A 4 -0.33 11.75 -15.04
C LYS A 4 0.74 12.41 -14.17
N LYS A 5 0.69 12.21 -12.85
CA LYS A 5 1.67 12.78 -11.90
C LYS A 5 3.03 12.07 -12.00
N LEU A 6 3.02 10.76 -12.19
CA LEU A 6 4.25 9.94 -12.16
C LEU A 6 4.84 9.71 -13.54
N GLY A 7 4.06 9.84 -14.61
CA GLY A 7 4.52 9.65 -15.99
C GLY A 7 5.06 8.25 -16.27
N GLY A 8 5.81 8.12 -17.36
CA GLY A 8 6.56 6.91 -17.71
C GLY A 8 5.68 5.66 -17.85
N LYS A 9 6.23 4.50 -17.48
CA LYS A 9 5.50 3.23 -17.55
C LYS A 9 4.35 3.18 -16.57
N VAL A 10 4.41 3.91 -15.45
CA VAL A 10 3.27 4.04 -14.54
C VAL A 10 2.07 4.64 -15.25
N GLN A 11 2.24 5.77 -15.95
CA GLN A 11 1.14 6.39 -16.70
C GLN A 11 0.59 5.47 -17.79
N MET A 12 1.47 4.85 -18.59
CA MET A 12 1.06 3.96 -19.69
C MET A 12 0.18 2.80 -19.20
N ASN A 13 0.55 2.16 -18.09
CA ASN A 13 -0.23 1.04 -17.55
C ASN A 13 -1.54 1.47 -16.88
N VAL A 14 -1.61 2.67 -16.31
CA VAL A 14 -2.86 3.24 -15.78
C VAL A 14 -3.81 3.60 -16.92
N GLU A 15 -3.32 4.23 -17.98
CA GLU A 15 -4.12 4.61 -19.16
C GLU A 15 -4.59 3.38 -19.95
N ALA A 16 -3.79 2.32 -20.00
CA ALA A 16 -4.17 1.04 -20.58
C ALA A 16 -5.13 0.22 -19.68
N ASN A 17 -5.55 0.75 -18.53
CA ASN A 17 -6.42 0.09 -17.54
C ASN A 17 -5.89 -1.27 -17.04
N ILE A 18 -4.56 -1.44 -17.07
CA ILE A 18 -3.83 -2.59 -16.53
C ILE A 18 -3.68 -2.41 -15.01
N PHE A 19 -3.32 -1.19 -14.56
CA PHE A 19 -3.24 -0.86 -13.14
C PHE A 19 -4.54 -0.23 -12.67
N ARG A 20 -5.41 -1.06 -12.11
CA ARG A 20 -6.68 -0.63 -11.50
C ARG A 20 -6.52 -0.24 -10.03
N ASN A 21 -5.65 -0.96 -9.32
CA ASN A 21 -5.28 -0.62 -7.96
C ASN A 21 -4.08 0.35 -7.90
N ALA A 22 -4.35 1.62 -7.66
CA ALA A 22 -3.32 2.66 -7.52
C ALA A 22 -2.66 2.72 -6.12
N CYS A 23 -3.18 1.96 -5.15
CA CYS A 23 -2.71 1.97 -3.76
C CYS A 23 -1.19 1.70 -3.60
N PRO A 24 -0.63 0.57 -4.08
CA PRO A 24 0.81 0.30 -3.94
C PRO A 24 1.68 1.31 -4.70
N ILE A 25 1.14 1.93 -5.76
CA ILE A 25 1.84 2.98 -6.52
C ILE A 25 1.93 4.28 -5.69
N ARG A 26 0.85 4.66 -4.99
CA ARG A 26 0.86 5.82 -4.06
C ARG A 26 1.87 5.60 -2.94
N MET A 27 1.87 4.43 -2.32
CA MET A 27 2.81 4.13 -1.24
C MET A 27 4.26 4.09 -1.75
N SER A 28 4.49 3.54 -2.94
CA SER A 28 5.81 3.58 -3.60
C SER A 28 6.29 5.02 -3.81
N TYR A 29 5.40 5.94 -4.19
CA TYR A 29 5.74 7.36 -4.31
C TYR A 29 6.18 7.95 -2.97
N VAL A 30 5.44 7.66 -1.88
CA VAL A 30 5.79 8.13 -0.53
C VAL A 30 7.18 7.63 -0.14
N LEU A 31 7.40 6.32 -0.19
CA LEU A 31 8.68 5.67 0.16
C LEU A 31 9.85 6.25 -0.64
N ASN A 32 9.68 6.40 -1.96
CA ASN A 32 10.67 7.02 -2.82
C ASN A 32 11.00 8.45 -2.37
N LYS A 33 10.00 9.25 -1.97
CA LYS A 33 10.20 10.65 -1.57
C LYS A 33 10.72 10.81 -0.14
N THR A 34 10.57 9.81 0.72
CA THR A 34 10.96 9.87 2.14
C THR A 34 12.25 9.11 2.45
N GLY A 35 13.08 8.82 1.46
CA GLY A 35 14.42 8.23 1.69
C GLY A 35 14.46 6.70 1.70
N HIS A 36 13.38 6.04 1.29
CA HIS A 36 13.30 4.59 1.15
C HIS A 36 13.07 4.22 -0.33
N PRO A 37 14.04 4.45 -1.22
CA PRO A 37 13.85 4.26 -2.65
C PRO A 37 13.70 2.77 -3.01
N ILE A 38 12.74 2.50 -3.89
CA ILE A 38 12.52 1.17 -4.45
C ILE A 38 13.42 0.99 -5.65
N SER A 39 14.19 -0.10 -5.69
CA SER A 39 15.06 -0.44 -6.82
C SER A 39 14.58 -1.67 -7.59
N SER A 40 14.90 -1.73 -8.88
CA SER A 40 14.49 -2.84 -9.76
C SER A 40 15.14 -4.18 -9.45
N ASN A 41 16.30 -4.19 -8.77
CA ASN A 41 17.07 -5.40 -8.46
C ASN A 41 16.58 -6.14 -7.21
N MET A 42 15.51 -5.68 -6.54
CA MET A 42 15.02 -6.31 -5.32
C MET A 42 14.13 -7.55 -5.53
N GLY A 43 13.84 -7.89 -6.80
CA GLY A 43 13.02 -9.05 -7.17
C GLY A 43 11.51 -8.82 -7.08
N TYR A 44 11.07 -7.57 -6.98
CA TYR A 44 9.66 -7.18 -6.93
C TYR A 44 9.10 -6.82 -8.30
N ALA A 45 7.78 -6.96 -8.47
CA ALA A 45 7.10 -6.45 -9.65
C ALA A 45 6.95 -4.93 -9.54
N ALA A 46 7.81 -4.21 -10.28
CA ALA A 46 7.84 -2.76 -10.31
C ALA A 46 7.95 -2.20 -11.74
N VAL A 47 7.42 -1.01 -11.97
CA VAL A 47 7.61 -0.25 -13.22
C VAL A 47 8.21 1.13 -12.94
N SER A 48 8.84 1.72 -13.95
CA SER A 48 9.44 3.05 -13.82
C SER A 48 8.45 4.20 -14.06
N GLY A 49 8.58 5.28 -13.28
CA GLY A 49 8.00 6.58 -13.58
C GLY A 49 8.89 7.40 -14.54
N SER A 50 8.43 8.60 -14.90
CA SER A 50 9.23 9.55 -15.69
C SER A 50 10.45 10.09 -14.92
N ASP A 51 10.38 10.05 -13.59
CA ASP A 51 11.45 10.41 -12.66
C ASP A 51 12.54 9.33 -12.52
N LYS A 52 12.47 8.26 -13.34
CA LYS A 52 13.37 7.10 -13.33
C LYS A 52 13.36 6.31 -12.02
N ARG A 53 12.41 6.56 -11.12
CA ARG A 53 12.20 5.75 -9.91
C ARG A 53 11.26 4.58 -10.19
N PHE A 54 11.35 3.55 -9.36
CA PHE A 54 10.51 2.35 -9.49
C PHE A 54 9.30 2.40 -8.54
N TYR A 55 8.19 1.86 -9.02
CA TYR A 55 6.90 1.87 -8.35
C TYR A 55 6.33 0.45 -8.34
N LEU A 56 6.13 -0.09 -7.14
CA LEU A 56 5.44 -1.35 -6.92
C LEU A 56 3.97 -1.20 -7.26
N TYR A 57 3.41 -2.24 -7.88
CA TYR A 57 1.99 -2.28 -8.26
C TYR A 57 1.25 -3.49 -7.68
N ARG A 58 1.89 -4.28 -6.82
CA ARG A 58 1.29 -5.41 -6.11
C ARG A 58 1.39 -5.21 -4.59
N VAL A 59 0.29 -5.46 -3.89
CA VAL A 59 0.23 -5.34 -2.42
C VAL A 59 1.11 -6.38 -1.72
N LYS A 60 1.18 -7.60 -2.27
CA LYS A 60 2.10 -8.65 -1.77
C LYS A 60 3.55 -8.16 -1.79
N ASP A 61 3.99 -7.60 -2.92
CA ASP A 61 5.37 -7.11 -3.05
C ASP A 61 5.64 -5.91 -2.15
N MET A 62 4.62 -5.07 -1.90
CA MET A 62 4.71 -3.99 -0.90
C MET A 62 4.90 -4.55 0.51
N LEU A 63 4.15 -5.57 0.91
CA LEU A 63 4.33 -6.23 2.21
C LEU A 63 5.75 -6.77 2.36
N ASP A 64 6.25 -7.46 1.34
CA ASP A 64 7.60 -8.01 1.35
C ASP A 64 8.67 -6.90 1.39
N TYR A 65 8.44 -5.77 0.69
CA TYR A 65 9.32 -4.59 0.75
C TYR A 65 9.35 -3.96 2.14
N LEU A 66 8.18 -3.74 2.76
CA LEU A 66 8.09 -3.15 4.10
C LEU A 66 8.78 -4.04 5.14
N ASN A 67 8.58 -5.36 5.08
CA ASN A 67 9.26 -6.31 5.96
C ASN A 67 10.78 -6.26 5.82
N ARG A 68 11.31 -6.15 4.59
CA ARG A 68 12.76 -6.07 4.38
C ARG A 68 13.34 -4.72 4.80
N THR A 69 12.58 -3.64 4.64
CA THR A 69 13.05 -2.27 4.86
C THR A 69 12.95 -1.84 6.33
N PHE A 70 11.84 -2.17 6.98
CA PHE A 70 11.51 -1.73 8.33
C PHE A 70 11.54 -2.86 9.36
N GLY A 71 11.79 -4.10 8.93
CA GLY A 71 11.71 -5.27 9.79
C GLY A 71 10.27 -5.74 9.99
N LYS A 72 10.04 -6.52 11.06
CA LYS A 72 8.71 -7.04 11.39
C LYS A 72 7.76 -5.88 11.76
N PRO A 73 6.45 -5.99 11.46
CA PRO A 73 5.47 -4.99 11.87
C PRO A 73 5.39 -4.90 13.39
N ASP A 74 5.24 -3.68 13.91
CA ASP A 74 5.03 -3.40 15.33
C ASP A 74 3.70 -3.96 15.85
N LYS A 75 2.68 -4.00 14.99
CA LYS A 75 1.37 -4.60 15.32
C LYS A 75 0.86 -5.44 14.16
N THR A 76 0.33 -6.61 14.50
CA THR A 76 -0.48 -7.43 13.60
C THR A 76 -1.82 -7.74 14.26
N ALA A 77 -2.92 -7.66 13.51
CA ALA A 77 -4.26 -7.97 13.99
C ALA A 77 -5.01 -8.86 12.99
N GLN A 78 -5.73 -9.86 13.50
CA GLN A 78 -6.66 -10.70 12.73
C GLN A 78 -8.07 -10.09 12.82
N SER A 79 -8.84 -10.16 11.74
CA SER A 79 -10.16 -9.48 11.63
C SER A 79 -10.07 -8.02 12.08
N PRO A 80 -9.18 -7.23 11.45
CA PRO A 80 -8.63 -6.02 12.05
C PRO A 80 -9.64 -4.88 12.09
N LYS A 81 -9.72 -4.18 13.24
CA LYS A 81 -10.62 -3.05 13.51
C LYS A 81 -9.81 -1.78 13.81
N LEU A 82 -10.44 -0.62 13.69
CA LEU A 82 -9.81 0.68 14.00
C LEU A 82 -9.15 0.72 15.39
N GLN A 83 -9.84 0.17 16.40
CA GLN A 83 -9.36 0.13 17.78
C GLN A 83 -8.05 -0.65 17.97
N ASP A 84 -7.72 -1.59 17.08
CA ASP A 84 -6.52 -2.42 17.21
C ASP A 84 -5.23 -1.62 16.98
N PHE A 85 -5.36 -0.43 16.37
CA PHE A 85 -4.27 0.46 15.99
C PHE A 85 -4.40 1.85 16.62
N ALA A 86 -5.34 2.05 17.54
CA ALA A 86 -5.58 3.35 18.18
C ALA A 86 -4.31 3.88 18.85
N GLY A 87 -4.00 5.16 18.60
CA GLY A 87 -2.81 5.82 19.17
C GLY A 87 -1.46 5.46 18.51
N MET A 88 -1.42 4.46 17.62
CA MET A 88 -0.24 4.17 16.79
C MET A 88 -0.26 5.02 15.52
N LYS A 89 0.88 5.39 14.95
CA LYS A 89 0.94 6.16 13.70
C LYS A 89 1.95 5.56 12.75
N GLY A 90 1.60 5.37 11.49
CA GLY A 90 2.56 4.89 10.50
C GLY A 90 1.94 4.23 9.29
N ILE A 91 2.60 3.20 8.75
CA ILE A 91 2.16 2.50 7.55
C ILE A 91 1.24 1.35 7.96
N LEU A 92 0.00 1.37 7.47
CA LEU A 92 -0.98 0.31 7.67
C LEU A 92 -1.17 -0.47 6.37
N LEU A 93 -0.97 -1.78 6.40
CA LEU A 93 -1.23 -2.69 5.29
C LEU A 93 -2.29 -3.71 5.71
N VAL A 94 -3.39 -3.76 4.97
CA VAL A 94 -4.51 -4.68 5.20
C VAL A 94 -4.53 -5.72 4.09
N LYS A 95 -4.57 -7.00 4.43
CA LYS A 95 -4.79 -8.12 3.53
C LYS A 95 -6.19 -8.68 3.70
N GLY A 96 -6.73 -9.18 2.61
CA GLY A 96 -8.03 -9.83 2.60
C GLY A 96 -8.36 -10.40 1.23
N HIS A 97 -9.61 -10.79 1.06
CA HIS A 97 -10.14 -11.35 -0.18
C HIS A 97 -11.41 -10.60 -0.64
N GLY A 98 -11.93 -10.93 -1.81
CA GLY A 98 -13.18 -10.39 -2.37
C GLY A 98 -12.98 -9.39 -3.50
N TRP A 99 -11.86 -8.66 -3.53
CA TRP A 99 -11.48 -7.86 -4.69
C TRP A 99 -10.87 -8.74 -5.79
N GLY A 100 -11.28 -8.51 -7.04
CA GLY A 100 -10.78 -9.28 -8.20
C GLY A 100 -9.41 -8.82 -8.71
N ASP A 101 -8.98 -7.61 -8.36
CA ASP A 101 -7.77 -6.96 -8.87
C ASP A 101 -6.75 -6.62 -7.76
N ALA A 102 -7.09 -6.90 -6.50
CA ALA A 102 -6.28 -6.56 -5.34
C ALA A 102 -6.38 -7.62 -4.23
N SER A 103 -5.27 -7.91 -3.56
CA SER A 103 -5.22 -8.81 -2.39
C SER A 103 -5.23 -8.07 -1.06
N GLY A 104 -5.51 -6.77 -1.09
CA GLY A 104 -5.44 -5.90 0.08
C GLY A 104 -5.25 -4.42 -0.27
N HIS A 105 -4.91 -3.66 0.75
CA HIS A 105 -4.71 -2.21 0.72
C HIS A 105 -3.49 -1.82 1.57
N VAL A 106 -2.87 -0.70 1.26
CA VAL A 106 -1.77 -0.09 2.01
C VAL A 106 -1.96 1.43 2.05
N THR A 107 -1.86 2.01 3.25
CA THR A 107 -2.13 3.43 3.48
C THR A 107 -1.31 3.93 4.66
N LEU A 108 -1.39 5.23 4.93
CA LEU A 108 -0.89 5.82 6.17
C LEU A 108 -2.03 5.90 7.18
N TRP A 109 -1.72 5.62 8.44
CA TRP A 109 -2.60 5.66 9.60
C TRP A 109 -2.09 6.70 10.60
N ASP A 110 -2.96 7.60 11.05
CA ASP A 110 -2.59 8.72 11.94
C ASP A 110 -2.91 8.49 13.43
N GLY A 111 -3.38 7.28 13.79
CA GLY A 111 -3.87 6.95 15.14
C GLY A 111 -5.38 6.95 15.25
N THR A 112 -6.07 7.52 14.27
CA THR A 112 -7.54 7.64 14.24
C THR A 112 -8.16 7.34 12.89
N LYS A 113 -7.49 7.73 11.79
CA LYS A 113 -7.98 7.58 10.42
C LYS A 113 -6.83 7.29 9.46
N CYS A 114 -7.20 6.86 8.26
CA CYS A 114 -6.26 6.65 7.18
C CYS A 114 -6.15 7.89 6.28
N SER A 115 -5.04 7.97 5.54
CA SER A 115 -4.83 9.05 4.56
C SER A 115 -5.77 8.97 3.36
N ASP A 116 -6.28 7.77 3.07
CA ASP A 116 -7.43 7.51 2.23
C ASP A 116 -8.43 6.66 3.05
N THR A 117 -8.82 5.49 2.54
CA THR A 117 -9.68 4.53 3.25
C THR A 117 -8.85 3.50 4.00
N CYS A 118 -9.37 3.02 5.12
CA CYS A 118 -8.62 2.06 5.93
C CYS A 118 -8.81 0.63 5.46
N HIS A 119 -10.00 0.31 4.93
CA HIS A 119 -10.39 -1.04 4.55
C HIS A 119 -10.25 -2.05 5.69
N LEU A 120 -10.50 -1.59 6.92
CA LEU A 120 -10.60 -2.42 8.11
C LEU A 120 -12.01 -3.00 8.22
N MET A 121 -12.23 -3.89 9.20
CA MET A 121 -13.54 -4.47 9.45
C MET A 121 -14.60 -3.38 9.61
N TYR A 122 -15.75 -3.59 8.96
CA TYR A 122 -16.91 -2.69 8.94
C TYR A 122 -16.69 -1.33 8.26
N ASP A 123 -15.57 -1.14 7.55
CA ASP A 123 -15.39 0.03 6.68
C ASP A 123 -16.48 0.02 5.58
N PRO A 124 -17.32 1.06 5.46
CA PRO A 124 -18.40 1.10 4.47
C PRO A 124 -17.91 1.06 3.03
N GLU A 125 -16.64 1.42 2.78
CA GLU A 125 -16.04 1.41 1.44
C GLU A 125 -15.46 0.05 1.04
N ASN A 126 -15.56 -0.98 1.89
CA ASN A 126 -15.08 -2.32 1.56
C ASN A 126 -15.81 -2.95 0.37
N GLY A 127 -17.11 -2.67 0.20
CA GLY A 127 -17.93 -3.37 -0.76
C GLY A 127 -17.88 -4.89 -0.52
N VAL A 128 -17.30 -5.64 -1.47
CA VAL A 128 -17.12 -7.10 -1.37
C VAL A 128 -15.83 -7.54 -0.66
N PHE A 129 -14.95 -6.60 -0.31
CA PHE A 129 -13.69 -6.90 0.35
C PHE A 129 -13.90 -7.32 1.81
N VAL A 130 -13.26 -8.42 2.20
CA VAL A 130 -13.27 -8.94 3.56
C VAL A 130 -11.85 -8.88 4.10
N PRO A 131 -11.54 -7.97 5.04
CA PRO A 131 -10.22 -7.86 5.63
C PRO A 131 -9.96 -9.00 6.62
N GLU A 132 -8.81 -9.66 6.47
CA GLU A 132 -8.42 -10.83 7.26
C GLU A 132 -7.30 -10.50 8.25
N THR A 133 -6.28 -9.79 7.78
CA THR A 133 -5.10 -9.46 8.59
C THR A 133 -4.62 -8.06 8.26
N ALA A 134 -4.30 -7.26 9.28
CA ALA A 134 -3.62 -5.99 9.10
C ALA A 134 -2.28 -5.98 9.83
N TYR A 135 -1.32 -5.26 9.26
CA TYR A 135 0.05 -5.07 9.73
C TYR A 135 0.31 -3.57 9.82
N LEU A 136 0.92 -3.12 10.92
CA LEU A 136 1.30 -1.73 11.11
C LEU A 136 2.77 -1.61 11.48
N TRP A 137 3.46 -0.71 10.79
CA TRP A 137 4.80 -0.23 11.13
C TRP A 137 4.69 1.21 11.63
N VAL A 138 5.17 1.47 12.83
CA VAL A 138 5.17 2.81 13.43
C VAL A 138 6.21 3.67 12.71
N LEU A 139 5.81 4.87 12.33
CA LEU A 139 6.73 5.89 11.82
C LEU A 139 7.04 6.88 12.96
N GLN A 140 8.31 7.23 13.11
CA GLN A 140 8.79 8.24 14.07
C GLN A 140 8.66 9.66 13.50
#